data_AF-A0A482R659-F1
#
_entry.id   AF-A0A482R659-F1
#
_cell.length_a   1.000
_cell.length_b   1.000
_cell.length_c   1.000
_cell.angle_alpha   90.00
_cell.angle_beta   90.00
_cell.angle_gamma   90.00
#
_symmetry.space_group_name_H-M   'P 1'
#
loop_
_entity.id
_entity.type
_entity.pdbx_description
1 polymer ?
#
loop_
_entity_poly.entity_id
_entity_poly.type
_entity_poly.pdbx_seq_one_letter_code
_entity_poly.pdbx_strand_id
1 'polypeptide(L)'
;MLRNTWNLPAPDSVEAILQEQRLEKPHELAAAEMSLLQDEVENRHMVVSLSKALALGAARGGVGELDVACIDVSELDTAIADALQLGPKTDDAERLLSAAKLIRRLRGVLMAGNWQWVASVLAEARDAKQIFPPVSLRELQAAQDELDNRTLVSTLVSALSRGGAATTIGDVNAGGIQLAAIDEALAQARAVGVKSAEATQLVMTAHMIRGIRAALKAGNFEEARTLLEGMEGNVLASQAADEVQFARLHVDNWSIIAELTAALGAGSHEGVLGELNAHTVQIARLDVAISHALEGGCHTVEARHLLASALLVRRLRGALLDANYAQLESVLAEAAREPAVLVPRVEAELRDARALLAFREAMASLSAALEAQDEGKLVDALARAARLGLADHPTASVRSLVETATLTLGRI
;
A
#
# COMPACT_ATOMS: atom_id res chain seq x y z
N MET A 1 32.04 17.78 77.09
CA MET A 1 32.66 18.79 77.99
C MET A 1 34.12 19.13 77.66
N LEU A 2 34.92 18.27 77.02
CA LEU A 2 36.32 18.56 76.67
C LEU A 2 36.55 19.40 75.39
N ARG A 3 35.55 19.59 74.50
CA ARG A 3 35.72 20.43 73.30
C ARG A 3 35.67 21.95 73.57
N ASN A 4 34.96 22.38 74.62
CA ASN A 4 34.83 23.80 74.96
C ASN A 4 36.14 24.42 75.49
N THR A 5 37.13 23.61 75.86
CA THR A 5 38.44 24.08 76.33
C THR A 5 39.47 24.27 75.20
N TRP A 6 39.21 23.82 73.98
CA TRP A 6 40.21 23.79 72.89
C TRP A 6 39.94 24.72 71.70
N ASN A 7 38.85 25.49 71.72
CA ASN A 7 38.51 26.46 70.67
C ASN A 7 38.59 25.90 69.24
N LEU A 8 38.31 24.61 69.07
CA LEU A 8 38.25 23.96 67.77
C LEU A 8 36.91 24.31 67.10
N PRO A 9 36.90 24.63 65.79
CA PRO A 9 35.65 24.84 65.06
C PRO A 9 34.77 23.60 65.19
N ALA A 10 33.45 23.81 65.36
CA ALA A 10 32.52 22.70 65.38
C ALA A 10 32.68 21.90 64.07
N PRO A 11 32.83 20.57 64.10
CA PRO A 11 32.95 19.80 62.88
C PRO A 11 31.69 20.00 62.05
N ASP A 12 31.88 20.39 60.79
CA ASP A 12 30.80 20.75 59.88
C ASP A 12 29.93 19.54 59.47
N SER A 13 30.35 18.31 59.80
CA SER A 13 29.59 17.08 59.52
C SER A 13 29.85 15.95 60.52
N VAL A 14 28.90 14.99 60.59
CA VAL A 14 29.05 13.75 61.39
C VAL A 14 30.20 12.89 60.87
N GLU A 15 30.51 12.93 59.58
CA GLU A 15 31.65 12.23 58.97
C GLU A 15 32.99 12.73 59.52
N ALA A 16 33.13 14.04 59.75
CA ALA A 16 34.34 14.61 60.34
C ALA A 16 34.55 14.13 61.79
N ILE A 17 33.46 13.97 62.55
CA ILE A 17 33.51 13.41 63.91
C ILE A 17 33.96 11.93 63.87
N LEU A 18 33.42 11.15 62.93
CA LEU A 18 33.79 9.73 62.79
C LEU A 18 35.25 9.56 62.33
N GLN A 19 35.77 10.44 61.47
CA GLN A 19 37.18 10.43 61.09
C GLN A 19 38.12 10.78 62.25
N GLU A 20 37.81 11.79 63.06
CA GLU A 20 38.58 12.12 64.25
C GLU A 20 38.57 10.97 65.27
N GLN A 21 37.43 10.30 65.46
CA GLN A 21 37.32 9.20 66.40
C GLN A 21 38.01 7.90 65.95
N ARG A 22 38.33 7.72 64.67
CA ARG A 22 39.15 6.57 64.24
C ARG A 22 40.56 6.58 64.85
N LEU A 23 41.02 7.70 65.39
CA LEU A 23 42.35 7.85 65.99
C LEU A 23 42.40 7.49 67.49
N GLU A 24 41.27 7.49 68.20
CA GLU A 24 41.20 7.19 69.63
C GLU A 24 40.23 6.03 69.91
N LYS A 25 40.65 5.00 70.66
CA LYS A 25 39.77 3.88 71.00
C LYS A 25 38.59 4.40 71.84
N PRO A 26 37.33 4.31 71.37
CA PRO A 26 36.18 4.75 72.14
C PRO A 26 36.03 3.88 73.40
N HIS A 27 35.50 4.48 74.46
CA HIS A 27 35.14 3.76 75.68
C HIS A 27 34.14 2.65 75.35
N GLU A 28 34.21 1.49 76.03
CA GLU A 28 33.39 0.31 75.72
C GLU A 28 31.87 0.62 75.66
N LEU A 29 31.40 1.48 76.56
CA LEU A 29 30.00 1.94 76.57
C LEU A 29 29.59 2.74 75.32
N ALA A 30 30.52 3.46 74.68
CA ALA A 30 30.26 4.22 73.46
C ALA A 30 30.51 3.39 72.19
N ALA A 31 31.21 2.26 72.27
CA ALA A 31 31.56 1.46 71.10
C ALA A 31 30.32 0.94 70.35
N ALA A 32 29.26 0.54 71.07
CA ALA A 32 28.02 0.07 70.46
C ALA A 32 27.27 1.20 69.72
N GLU A 33 27.14 2.37 70.35
CA GLU A 33 26.51 3.54 69.71
C GLU A 33 27.33 4.02 68.50
N MET A 34 28.67 4.03 68.61
CA MET A 34 29.56 4.38 67.51
C MET A 34 29.44 3.41 66.33
N SER A 35 29.26 2.12 66.60
CA SER A 35 28.99 1.12 65.55
C SER A 35 27.67 1.40 64.83
N LEU A 36 26.59 1.68 65.57
CA LEU A 36 25.29 2.00 64.98
C LEU A 36 25.32 3.30 64.16
N LEU A 37 26.02 4.31 64.65
CA LEU A 37 26.23 5.57 63.91
C LEU A 37 27.04 5.35 62.64
N GLN A 38 28.08 4.50 62.69
CA GLN A 38 28.87 4.14 61.52
C GLN A 38 28.00 3.40 60.49
N ASP A 39 27.23 2.40 60.91
CA ASP A 39 26.30 1.67 60.03
C ASP A 39 25.27 2.62 59.37
N GLU A 40 24.72 3.58 60.13
CA GLU A 40 23.76 4.56 59.60
C GLU A 40 24.40 5.53 58.61
N VAL A 41 25.63 6.00 58.86
CA VAL A 41 26.36 6.86 57.92
C VAL A 41 26.70 6.10 56.64
N GLU A 42 27.18 4.86 56.75
CA GLU A 42 27.45 4.00 55.59
C GLU A 42 26.18 3.73 54.78
N ASN A 43 25.06 3.43 55.46
CA ASN A 43 23.76 3.22 54.82
C ASN A 43 23.28 4.48 54.07
N ARG A 44 23.37 5.67 54.69
CA ARG A 44 23.02 6.94 54.04
C ARG A 44 23.91 7.24 52.85
N HIS A 45 25.21 7.02 52.99
CA HIS A 45 26.17 7.20 51.90
C HIS A 45 25.82 6.31 50.71
N MET A 46 25.53 5.04 50.95
CA MET A 46 25.07 4.08 49.94
C MET A 46 23.80 4.55 49.24
N VAL A 47 22.78 4.95 50.01
CA VAL A 47 21.49 5.42 49.45
C VAL A 47 21.67 6.65 48.58
N VAL A 48 22.47 7.62 49.04
CA VAL A 48 22.76 8.86 48.28
C VAL A 48 23.56 8.55 47.01
N SER A 49 24.60 7.72 47.11
CA SER A 49 25.47 7.36 45.99
C SER A 49 24.69 6.60 44.91
N LEU A 50 23.93 5.57 45.28
CA LEU A 50 23.10 4.79 44.35
C LEU A 50 21.99 5.65 43.73
N SER A 51 21.31 6.49 44.52
CA SER A 51 20.24 7.36 44.00
C SER A 51 20.79 8.37 42.99
N LYS A 52 21.97 8.94 43.27
CA LYS A 52 22.66 9.85 42.35
C LYS A 52 23.07 9.12 41.07
N ALA A 53 23.68 7.96 41.18
CA ALA A 53 24.14 7.18 40.03
C ALA A 53 22.97 6.67 39.15
N LEU A 54 21.84 6.32 39.76
CA LEU A 54 20.60 5.98 39.04
C LEU A 54 20.01 7.17 38.27
N ALA A 55 20.19 8.39 38.78
CA ALA A 55 19.71 9.60 38.12
C ALA A 55 20.60 10.08 36.97
N LEU A 56 21.87 9.66 36.94
CA LEU A 56 22.85 10.04 35.93
C LEU A 56 23.05 8.90 34.91
N GLY A 57 23.55 9.21 33.71
CA GLY A 57 23.92 8.21 32.70
C GLY A 57 22.77 7.44 32.01
N ALA A 58 21.51 7.87 32.16
CA ALA A 58 20.38 7.27 31.45
C ALA A 58 20.36 7.63 29.95
N ALA A 59 19.74 6.78 29.13
CA ALA A 59 19.44 7.08 27.73
C ALA A 59 18.53 8.33 27.62
N ARG A 60 18.72 9.12 26.56
CA ARG A 60 17.97 10.36 26.33
C ARG A 60 17.32 10.34 24.95
N GLY A 61 16.26 11.13 24.76
CA GLY A 61 15.57 11.25 23.47
C GLY A 61 14.09 10.84 23.54
N GLY A 62 13.40 11.08 22.43
CA GLY A 62 12.03 10.63 22.23
C GLY A 62 11.97 9.18 21.74
N VAL A 63 10.76 8.62 21.70
CA VAL A 63 10.53 7.28 21.14
C VAL A 63 10.82 7.29 19.64
N GLY A 64 11.64 6.36 19.17
CA GLY A 64 12.20 6.30 17.82
C GLY A 64 13.54 7.01 17.66
N GLU A 65 13.93 7.85 18.63
CA GLU A 65 15.17 8.64 18.61
C GLU A 65 15.96 8.47 19.93
N LEU A 66 15.80 7.31 20.58
CA LEU A 66 16.49 7.02 21.84
C LEU A 66 18.00 6.95 21.61
N ASP A 67 18.72 7.96 22.10
CA ASP A 67 20.17 8.06 22.08
C ASP A 67 20.77 7.14 23.14
N VAL A 68 21.31 6.01 22.68
CA VAL A 68 22.03 5.05 23.52
C VAL A 68 23.50 5.40 23.70
N ALA A 69 24.05 6.33 22.91
CA ALA A 69 25.45 6.71 22.99
C ALA A 69 25.74 7.60 24.21
N CYS A 70 24.72 8.26 24.75
CA CYS A 70 24.84 9.04 25.99
C CYS A 70 24.77 8.20 27.27
N ILE A 71 24.58 6.88 27.16
CA ILE A 71 24.51 6.00 28.32
C ILE A 71 25.90 5.90 28.96
N ASP A 72 25.97 6.19 30.26
CA ASP A 72 27.16 6.01 31.08
C ASP A 72 26.83 5.09 32.26
N VAL A 73 27.61 4.02 32.39
CA VAL A 73 27.48 3.01 33.45
C VAL A 73 28.58 3.13 34.50
N SER A 74 29.57 4.00 34.32
CA SER A 74 30.76 4.08 35.18
C SER A 74 30.43 4.51 36.61
N GLU A 75 29.63 5.57 36.78
CA GLU A 75 29.18 6.03 38.10
C GLU A 75 28.30 4.98 38.79
N LEU A 76 27.46 4.28 38.02
CA LEU A 76 26.57 3.24 38.55
C LEU A 76 27.34 1.98 38.96
N ASP A 77 28.33 1.56 38.17
CA ASP A 77 29.21 0.45 38.51
C ASP A 77 30.04 0.77 39.77
N THR A 78 30.51 2.02 39.92
CA THR A 78 31.22 2.48 41.14
C THR A 78 30.30 2.44 42.36
N ALA A 79 29.11 3.03 42.26
CA ALA A 79 28.16 3.04 43.37
C ALA A 79 27.68 1.63 43.77
N ILE A 80 27.52 0.71 42.81
CA ILE A 80 27.22 -0.70 43.08
C ILE A 80 28.38 -1.40 43.80
N ALA A 81 29.63 -1.14 43.39
CA ALA A 81 30.81 -1.71 44.04
C ALA A 81 30.93 -1.25 45.50
N ASP A 82 30.78 0.07 45.74
CA ASP A 82 30.79 0.64 47.09
C ASP A 82 29.66 0.05 47.97
N ALA A 83 28.45 -0.10 47.41
CA ALA A 83 27.32 -0.69 48.11
C ALA A 83 27.55 -2.18 48.47
N LEU A 84 28.19 -2.94 47.58
CA LEU A 84 28.56 -4.33 47.83
C LEU A 84 29.65 -4.45 48.89
N GLN A 85 30.58 -3.50 48.96
CA GLN A 85 31.65 -3.48 49.94
C GLN A 85 31.14 -3.12 51.35
N LEU A 86 30.26 -2.13 51.45
CA LEU A 86 29.67 -1.70 52.73
C LEU A 86 28.62 -2.69 53.27
N GLY A 87 27.89 -3.34 52.36
CA GLY A 87 26.79 -4.25 52.67
C GLY A 87 25.52 -3.49 53.09
N PRO A 88 24.35 -3.75 52.48
CA PRO A 88 23.12 -3.04 52.81
C PRO A 88 22.72 -3.32 54.27
N LYS A 89 22.42 -2.26 55.03
CA LYS A 89 22.02 -2.36 56.44
C LYS A 89 20.50 -2.32 56.64
N THR A 90 19.78 -1.82 55.63
CA THR A 90 18.31 -1.70 55.63
C THR A 90 17.71 -2.32 54.38
N ASP A 91 16.44 -2.75 54.49
CA ASP A 91 15.67 -3.29 53.36
C ASP A 91 15.58 -2.30 52.19
N ASP A 92 15.51 -1.00 52.48
CA ASP A 92 15.48 0.05 51.46
C ASP A 92 16.80 0.13 50.67
N ALA A 93 17.94 0.00 51.36
CA ALA A 93 19.24 -0.04 50.70
C ALA A 93 19.42 -1.31 49.87
N GLU A 94 18.94 -2.46 50.34
CA GLU A 94 18.94 -3.71 49.59
C GLU A 94 18.07 -3.63 48.33
N ARG A 95 16.88 -3.04 48.45
CA ARG A 95 15.99 -2.75 47.32
C ARG A 95 16.67 -1.82 46.31
N LEU A 96 17.25 -0.72 46.77
CA LEU A 96 17.91 0.24 45.89
C LEU A 96 19.12 -0.37 45.17
N LEU A 97 19.91 -1.22 45.85
CA LEU A 97 21.01 -1.96 45.24
C LEU A 97 20.50 -2.95 44.18
N SER A 98 19.39 -3.63 44.45
CA SER A 98 18.74 -4.54 43.49
C SER A 98 18.23 -3.79 42.26
N ALA A 99 17.58 -2.63 42.44
CA ALA A 99 17.17 -1.75 41.35
C ALA A 99 18.38 -1.23 40.55
N ALA A 100 19.46 -0.82 41.21
CA ALA A 100 20.68 -0.35 40.56
C ALA A 100 21.30 -1.44 39.68
N LYS A 101 21.40 -2.68 40.16
CA LYS A 101 21.89 -3.82 39.36
C LYS A 101 21.03 -4.07 38.12
N LEU A 102 19.70 -3.98 38.24
CA LEU A 102 18.80 -4.19 37.10
C LEU A 102 18.90 -3.05 36.08
N ILE A 103 18.92 -1.79 36.51
CA ILE A 103 19.10 -0.63 35.63
C ILE A 103 20.46 -0.67 34.94
N ARG A 104 21.51 -1.06 35.65
CA ARG A 104 22.83 -1.29 35.06
C ARG A 104 22.74 -2.32 33.94
N ARG A 105 22.09 -3.47 34.20
CA ARG A 105 21.89 -4.52 33.19
C ARG A 105 21.11 -4.00 31.98
N LEU A 106 20.04 -3.22 32.22
CA LEU A 106 19.24 -2.57 31.18
C LEU A 106 20.11 -1.66 30.30
N ARG A 107 20.88 -0.76 30.91
CA ARG A 107 21.82 0.11 30.22
C ARG A 107 22.84 -0.66 29.38
N GLY A 108 23.41 -1.73 29.94
CA GLY A 108 24.33 -2.61 29.23
C GLY A 108 23.70 -3.27 27.98
N VAL A 109 22.46 -3.75 28.08
CA VAL A 109 21.77 -4.37 26.91
C VAL A 109 21.29 -3.33 25.89
N LEU A 110 20.95 -2.11 26.33
CA LEU A 110 20.64 -0.97 25.45
C LEU A 110 21.87 -0.54 24.65
N MET A 111 23.02 -0.40 25.31
CA MET A 111 24.31 -0.11 24.64
C MET A 111 24.70 -1.20 23.65
N ALA A 112 24.44 -2.46 23.97
CA ALA A 112 24.67 -3.59 23.06
C ALA A 112 23.67 -3.66 21.90
N GLY A 113 22.60 -2.86 21.92
CA GLY A 113 21.55 -2.85 20.90
C GLY A 113 20.74 -4.15 20.81
N ASN A 114 20.75 -4.99 21.85
CA ASN A 114 20.07 -6.28 21.82
C ASN A 114 18.68 -6.20 22.48
N TRP A 115 17.68 -5.88 21.65
CA TRP A 115 16.30 -5.64 22.05
C TRP A 115 15.57 -6.87 22.61
N GLN A 116 16.00 -8.07 22.22
CA GLN A 116 15.46 -9.30 22.80
C GLN A 116 15.82 -9.41 24.28
N TRP A 117 17.06 -9.05 24.66
CA TRP A 117 17.45 -9.00 26.07
C TRP A 117 16.82 -7.82 26.80
N VAL A 118 16.64 -6.66 26.16
CA VAL A 118 15.90 -5.53 26.74
C VAL A 118 14.49 -5.98 27.18
N ALA A 119 13.77 -6.70 26.32
CA ALA A 119 12.46 -7.25 26.66
C ALA A 119 12.50 -8.16 27.90
N SER A 120 13.51 -9.02 28.02
CA SER A 120 13.68 -9.90 29.18
C SER A 120 13.94 -9.13 30.48
N VAL A 121 14.77 -8.07 30.43
CA VAL A 121 15.09 -7.24 31.59
C VAL A 121 13.88 -6.41 32.01
N LEU A 122 13.08 -5.91 31.05
CA LEU A 122 11.85 -5.17 31.34
C LEU A 122 10.76 -6.07 31.93
N ALA A 123 10.68 -7.34 31.51
CA ALA A 123 9.78 -8.32 32.13
C ALA A 123 10.16 -8.56 33.61
N GLU A 124 11.45 -8.77 33.89
CA GLU A 124 11.98 -8.88 35.26
C GLU A 124 11.69 -7.61 36.09
N ALA A 125 11.88 -6.42 35.50
CA ALA A 125 11.55 -5.14 36.15
C ALA A 125 10.06 -4.99 36.46
N ARG A 126 9.18 -5.55 35.62
CA ARG A 126 7.73 -5.48 35.79
C ARG A 126 7.26 -6.27 37.02
N ASP A 127 7.90 -7.40 37.29
CA ASP A 127 7.62 -8.21 38.47
C ASP A 127 8.17 -7.56 39.75
N ALA A 128 9.22 -6.74 39.62
CA ALA A 128 9.91 -6.04 40.70
C ALA A 128 9.52 -4.56 40.88
N LYS A 129 8.34 -4.12 40.39
CA LYS A 129 7.94 -2.69 40.33
C LYS A 129 8.10 -1.88 41.62
N GLN A 130 7.93 -2.52 42.79
CA GLN A 130 7.96 -1.84 44.09
C GLN A 130 9.36 -1.39 44.52
N ILE A 131 10.40 -1.85 43.82
CA ILE A 131 11.80 -1.66 44.20
C ILE A 131 12.39 -0.39 43.57
N PHE A 132 11.78 0.14 42.51
CA PHE A 132 12.37 1.22 41.71
C PHE A 132 12.05 2.62 42.24
N PRO A 133 13.06 3.50 42.35
CA PRO A 133 12.81 4.91 42.59
C PRO A 133 12.15 5.56 41.35
N PRO A 134 11.41 6.67 41.52
CA PRO A 134 10.67 7.32 40.43
C PRO A 134 11.53 7.70 39.22
N VAL A 135 12.82 8.00 39.43
CA VAL A 135 13.75 8.36 38.35
C VAL A 135 14.02 7.15 37.44
N SER A 136 14.25 5.97 38.02
CA SER A 136 14.46 4.72 37.28
C SER A 136 13.19 4.24 36.57
N LEU A 137 12.00 4.52 37.13
CA LEU A 137 10.73 4.20 36.46
C LEU A 137 10.56 4.95 35.13
N ARG A 138 11.08 6.18 35.02
CA ARG A 138 11.05 6.93 33.75
C ARG A 138 11.95 6.30 32.70
N GLU A 139 13.15 5.85 33.09
CA GLU A 139 14.07 5.15 32.20
C GLU A 139 13.49 3.81 31.74
N LEU A 140 12.90 3.04 32.66
CA LEU A 140 12.18 1.80 32.33
C LEU A 140 11.02 2.03 31.37
N GLN A 141 10.22 3.08 31.59
CA GLN A 141 9.13 3.43 30.70
C GLN A 141 9.62 3.87 29.31
N ALA A 142 10.69 4.66 29.24
CA ALA A 142 11.28 5.08 27.96
C ALA A 142 11.82 3.87 27.17
N ALA A 143 12.49 2.94 27.84
CA ALA A 143 12.96 1.70 27.22
C ALA A 143 11.82 0.79 26.77
N GLN A 144 10.73 0.70 27.55
CA GLN A 144 9.52 -0.04 27.18
C GLN A 144 8.83 0.59 25.97
N ASP A 145 8.67 1.91 25.96
CA ASP A 145 8.05 2.64 24.85
C ASP A 145 8.86 2.48 23.55
N GLU A 146 10.19 2.50 23.64
CA GLU A 146 11.08 2.25 22.51
C GLU A 146 10.98 0.81 22.00
N LEU A 147 10.95 -0.18 22.90
CA LEU A 147 10.76 -1.58 22.53
C LEU A 147 9.41 -1.80 21.83
N ASP A 148 8.34 -1.22 22.36
CA ASP A 148 7.00 -1.32 21.80
C ASP A 148 6.95 -0.66 20.41
N ASN A 149 7.58 0.51 20.26
CA ASN A 149 7.69 1.20 18.96
C ASN A 149 8.46 0.36 17.93
N ARG A 150 9.61 -0.23 18.30
CA ARG A 150 10.38 -1.11 17.39
C ARG A 150 9.60 -2.35 16.98
N THR A 151 8.89 -2.94 17.92
CA THR A 151 8.03 -4.11 17.66
C THR A 151 6.89 -3.74 16.71
N LEU A 152 6.26 -2.59 16.93
CA LEU A 152 5.20 -2.06 16.08
C LEU A 152 5.70 -1.78 14.65
N VAL A 153 6.81 -1.07 14.50
CA VAL A 153 7.44 -0.76 13.20
C VAL A 153 7.77 -2.06 12.45
N SER A 154 8.42 -3.02 13.12
CA SER A 154 8.76 -4.32 12.52
C SER A 154 7.50 -5.08 12.06
N THR A 155 6.45 -5.07 12.88
CA THR A 155 5.18 -5.75 12.57
C THR A 155 4.48 -5.09 11.38
N LEU A 156 4.40 -3.75 11.35
CA LEU A 156 3.82 -3.00 10.24
C LEU A 156 4.59 -3.19 8.94
N VAL A 157 5.92 -3.11 8.97
CA VAL A 157 6.79 -3.38 7.81
C VAL A 157 6.55 -4.79 7.30
N SER A 158 6.50 -5.78 8.19
CA SER A 158 6.27 -7.17 7.82
C SER A 158 4.86 -7.42 7.26
N ALA A 159 3.85 -6.70 7.73
CA ALA A 159 2.47 -6.76 7.23
C ALA A 159 2.29 -6.02 5.89
N LEU A 160 3.02 -4.92 5.68
CA LEU A 160 3.05 -4.20 4.41
C LEU A 160 3.77 -5.00 3.32
N SER A 161 4.93 -5.59 3.64
CA SER A 161 5.70 -6.38 2.67
C SER A 161 5.09 -7.74 2.31
N ARG A 162 4.05 -8.20 3.01
CA ARG A 162 3.42 -9.51 2.79
C ARG A 162 1.93 -9.35 2.51
N GLY A 163 1.37 -10.27 1.73
CA GLY A 163 -0.08 -10.34 1.50
C GLY A 163 -0.64 -9.34 0.49
N GLY A 164 0.23 -8.64 -0.25
CA GLY A 164 -0.18 -7.80 -1.38
C GLY A 164 -0.58 -8.61 -2.61
N ALA A 165 -1.21 -7.95 -3.58
CA ALA A 165 -1.53 -8.55 -4.86
C ALA A 165 -0.24 -8.69 -5.68
N ALA A 166 0.36 -9.88 -5.70
CA ALA A 166 1.64 -10.15 -6.37
C ALA A 166 1.45 -10.98 -7.66
N THR A 167 0.48 -10.62 -8.51
CA THR A 167 0.15 -11.39 -9.72
C THR A 167 0.49 -10.63 -11.01
N THR A 168 0.14 -11.20 -12.16
CA THR A 168 0.24 -10.51 -13.45
C THR A 168 -0.88 -9.47 -13.58
N ILE A 169 -0.58 -8.32 -14.18
CA ILE A 169 -1.57 -7.29 -14.51
C ILE A 169 -2.74 -7.96 -15.27
N GLY A 170 -3.97 -7.65 -14.89
CA GLY A 170 -5.20 -8.24 -15.44
C GLY A 170 -5.77 -9.45 -14.70
N ASP A 171 -4.97 -10.18 -13.93
CA ASP A 171 -5.43 -11.33 -13.14
C ASP A 171 -5.19 -11.08 -11.66
N VAL A 172 -6.08 -10.32 -11.02
CA VAL A 172 -6.00 -10.06 -9.59
C VAL A 172 -6.42 -11.34 -8.85
N ASN A 173 -5.44 -12.07 -8.31
CA ASN A 173 -5.73 -13.19 -7.44
C ASN A 173 -6.23 -12.69 -6.07
N ALA A 174 -7.54 -12.40 -5.98
CA ALA A 174 -8.21 -11.95 -4.77
C ALA A 174 -8.03 -12.92 -3.59
N GLY A 175 -7.81 -14.21 -3.86
CA GLY A 175 -7.52 -15.23 -2.85
C GLY A 175 -6.14 -15.08 -2.19
N GLY A 176 -5.17 -14.53 -2.91
CA GLY A 176 -3.82 -14.26 -2.39
C GLY A 176 -3.73 -13.03 -1.50
N ILE A 177 -4.71 -12.12 -1.56
CA ILE A 177 -4.71 -10.87 -0.80
C ILE A 177 -5.06 -11.13 0.67
N GLN A 178 -4.11 -10.86 1.55
CA GLN A 178 -4.23 -11.07 3.00
C GLN A 178 -4.44 -9.73 3.72
N LEU A 179 -5.60 -9.61 4.36
CA LEU A 179 -5.97 -8.44 5.19
C LEU A 179 -5.69 -8.67 6.69
N ALA A 180 -5.65 -9.92 7.13
CA ALA A 180 -5.55 -10.25 8.55
C ALA A 180 -4.27 -9.71 9.21
N ALA A 181 -3.12 -9.86 8.55
CA ALA A 181 -1.84 -9.40 9.09
C ALA A 181 -1.77 -7.88 9.26
N ILE A 182 -2.31 -7.11 8.30
CA ILE A 182 -2.33 -5.65 8.38
C ILE A 182 -3.38 -5.15 9.38
N ASP A 183 -4.51 -5.83 9.49
CA ASP A 183 -5.54 -5.53 10.50
C ASP A 183 -5.02 -5.80 11.93
N GLU A 184 -4.28 -6.89 12.14
CA GLU A 184 -3.62 -7.20 13.42
C GLU A 184 -2.57 -6.16 13.78
N ALA A 185 -1.71 -5.78 12.83
CA ALA A 185 -0.70 -4.74 13.03
C ALA A 185 -1.32 -3.37 13.38
N LEU A 186 -2.42 -2.99 12.70
CA LEU A 186 -3.17 -1.77 12.99
C LEU A 186 -3.88 -1.83 14.35
N ALA A 187 -4.39 -3.00 14.76
CA ALA A 187 -4.95 -3.19 16.09
C ALA A 187 -3.89 -3.04 17.18
N GLN A 188 -2.69 -3.60 16.97
CA GLN A 188 -1.54 -3.41 17.85
C GLN A 188 -1.13 -1.93 17.94
N ALA A 189 -1.10 -1.22 16.81
CA ALA A 189 -0.81 0.22 16.77
C ALA A 189 -1.78 1.03 17.64
N ARG A 190 -3.07 0.69 17.61
CA ARG A 190 -4.11 1.34 18.44
C ARG A 190 -3.96 1.01 19.92
N ALA A 191 -3.57 -0.22 20.25
CA ALA A 191 -3.42 -0.66 21.64
C ALA A 191 -2.20 -0.05 22.32
N VAL A 192 -1.06 0.00 21.62
CA VAL A 192 0.21 0.56 22.14
C VAL A 192 0.21 2.09 22.07
N GLY A 193 -0.42 2.65 21.04
CA GLY A 193 -0.31 4.06 20.69
C GLY A 193 0.94 4.35 19.86
N VAL A 194 0.83 5.31 18.95
CA VAL A 194 1.91 5.69 18.04
C VAL A 194 2.66 6.89 18.62
N LYS A 195 3.96 6.73 18.87
CA LYS A 195 4.79 7.75 19.55
C LYS A 195 5.90 8.34 18.68
N SER A 196 6.25 7.67 17.58
CA SER A 196 7.30 8.13 16.65
C SER A 196 6.70 8.61 15.32
N ALA A 197 7.43 9.49 14.63
CA ALA A 197 7.05 9.97 13.30
C ALA A 197 7.06 8.85 12.26
N GLU A 198 8.05 7.95 12.32
CA GLU A 198 8.15 6.78 11.44
C GLU A 198 6.95 5.84 11.60
N ALA A 199 6.59 5.48 12.84
CA ALA A 199 5.43 4.63 13.09
C ALA A 199 4.13 5.31 12.65
N THR A 200 4.03 6.64 12.77
CA THR A 200 2.86 7.41 12.29
C THR A 200 2.72 7.29 10.77
N GLN A 201 3.82 7.49 10.04
CA GLN A 201 3.83 7.33 8.59
C GLN A 201 3.50 5.90 8.15
N LEU A 202 4.03 4.89 8.85
CA LEU A 202 3.73 3.48 8.57
C LEU A 202 2.26 3.13 8.85
N VAL A 203 1.67 3.64 9.92
CA VAL A 203 0.24 3.43 10.22
C VAL A 203 -0.65 4.08 9.18
N MET A 204 -0.34 5.30 8.74
CA MET A 204 -1.06 5.95 7.64
C MET A 204 -0.95 5.14 6.35
N THR A 205 0.27 4.73 5.99
CA THR A 205 0.53 3.89 4.81
C THR A 205 -0.23 2.57 4.89
N ALA A 206 -0.25 1.93 6.06
CA ALA A 206 -0.95 0.67 6.30
C ALA A 206 -2.47 0.83 6.17
N HIS A 207 -3.06 1.92 6.63
CA HIS A 207 -4.48 2.19 6.42
C HIS A 207 -4.85 2.31 4.93
N MET A 208 -4.02 3.02 4.15
CA MET A 208 -4.24 3.20 2.72
C MET A 208 -4.08 1.88 1.95
N ILE A 209 -2.99 1.14 2.19
CA ILE A 209 -2.76 -0.18 1.59
C ILE A 209 -3.87 -1.17 1.97
N ARG A 210 -4.32 -1.17 3.23
CA ARG A 210 -5.44 -2.01 3.66
C ARG A 210 -6.72 -1.68 2.89
N GLY A 211 -6.99 -0.40 2.64
CA GLY A 211 -8.12 0.05 1.80
C GLY A 211 -8.00 -0.45 0.36
N ILE A 212 -6.83 -0.27 -0.27
CA ILE A 212 -6.56 -0.75 -1.63
C ILE A 212 -6.72 -2.26 -1.72
N ARG A 213 -6.10 -3.02 -0.81
CA ARG A 213 -6.22 -4.48 -0.76
C ARG A 213 -7.67 -4.93 -0.61
N ALA A 214 -8.46 -4.25 0.22
CA ALA A 214 -9.88 -4.56 0.39
C ALA A 214 -10.68 -4.30 -0.89
N ALA A 215 -10.46 -3.15 -1.54
CA ALA A 215 -11.12 -2.79 -2.79
C ALA A 215 -10.77 -3.76 -3.93
N LEU A 216 -9.48 -4.07 -4.10
CA LEU A 216 -9.00 -5.06 -5.09
C LEU A 216 -9.56 -6.45 -4.82
N LYS A 217 -9.63 -6.87 -3.55
CA LYS A 217 -10.20 -8.16 -3.16
C LYS A 217 -11.71 -8.24 -3.44
N ALA A 218 -12.42 -7.11 -3.31
CA ALA A 218 -13.83 -7.01 -3.64
C ALA A 218 -14.09 -6.84 -5.15
N GLY A 219 -13.05 -6.61 -5.97
CA GLY A 219 -13.18 -6.26 -7.38
C GLY A 219 -13.73 -4.85 -7.62
N ASN A 220 -13.69 -3.98 -6.61
CA ASN A 220 -14.17 -2.60 -6.69
C ASN A 220 -13.04 -1.66 -7.16
N PHE A 221 -12.73 -1.69 -8.45
CA PHE A 221 -11.64 -0.90 -9.03
C PHE A 221 -11.87 0.61 -8.97
N GLU A 222 -13.13 1.06 -8.93
CA GLU A 222 -13.47 2.48 -8.76
C GLU A 222 -13.09 2.98 -7.37
N GLU A 223 -13.40 2.22 -6.31
CA GLU A 223 -12.97 2.57 -4.96
C GLU A 223 -11.43 2.56 -4.86
N ALA A 224 -10.77 1.57 -5.45
CA ALA A 224 -9.30 1.53 -5.52
C ALA A 224 -8.73 2.78 -6.22
N ARG A 225 -9.36 3.25 -7.32
CA ARG A 225 -8.98 4.48 -8.01
C ARG A 225 -9.09 5.70 -7.10
N THR A 226 -10.21 5.87 -6.41
CA THR A 226 -10.40 7.03 -5.51
C THR A 226 -9.40 7.03 -4.35
N LEU A 227 -9.03 5.85 -3.84
CA LEU A 227 -8.01 5.72 -2.80
C LEU A 227 -6.62 6.08 -3.34
N LEU A 228 -6.28 5.65 -4.56
CA LEU A 228 -5.00 5.94 -5.21
C LEU A 228 -4.83 7.42 -5.59
N GLU A 229 -5.89 8.08 -6.03
CA GLU A 229 -5.93 9.53 -6.29
C GLU A 229 -5.74 10.31 -4.98
N GLY A 230 -6.40 9.89 -3.89
CA GLY A 230 -6.21 10.48 -2.56
C GLY A 230 -4.80 10.29 -1.97
N MET A 231 -3.99 9.39 -2.54
CA MET A 231 -2.60 9.19 -2.14
C MET A 231 -1.63 10.13 -2.84
N GLU A 232 -2.05 10.83 -3.89
CA GLU A 232 -1.19 11.76 -4.61
C GLU A 232 -0.78 12.93 -3.71
N GLY A 233 0.53 13.02 -3.44
CA GLY A 233 1.13 14.03 -2.56
C GLY A 233 1.46 13.55 -1.15
N ASN A 234 1.05 12.34 -0.75
CA ASN A 234 1.43 11.77 0.54
C ASN A 234 2.78 11.04 0.46
N VAL A 235 3.63 11.22 1.47
CA VAL A 235 4.90 10.48 1.57
C VAL A 235 4.61 9.07 2.10
N LEU A 236 4.59 8.10 1.20
CA LEU A 236 4.35 6.69 1.54
C LEU A 236 5.63 6.02 2.01
N ALA A 237 5.48 5.00 2.86
CA ALA A 237 6.59 4.13 3.21
C ALA A 237 7.07 3.36 1.95
N SER A 238 8.39 3.21 1.78
CA SER A 238 8.98 2.60 0.59
C SER A 238 8.52 1.15 0.36
N GLN A 239 8.17 0.44 1.43
CA GLN A 239 7.67 -0.93 1.40
C GLN A 239 6.33 -1.07 0.67
N ALA A 240 5.58 0.02 0.53
CA ALA A 240 4.28 0.05 -0.15
C ALA A 240 4.38 0.51 -1.60
N ALA A 241 5.52 1.04 -2.06
CA ALA A 241 5.64 1.69 -3.36
C ALA A 241 5.33 0.75 -4.53
N ASP A 242 5.90 -0.45 -4.51
CA ASP A 242 5.70 -1.45 -5.57
C ASP A 242 4.24 -1.91 -5.63
N GLU A 243 3.61 -2.12 -4.47
CA GLU A 243 2.20 -2.53 -4.40
C GLU A 243 1.25 -1.43 -4.87
N VAL A 244 1.53 -0.16 -4.54
CA VAL A 244 0.76 0.99 -5.02
C VAL A 244 0.89 1.14 -6.53
N GLN A 245 2.11 1.04 -7.06
CA GLN A 245 2.33 1.09 -8.50
C GLN A 245 1.61 -0.06 -9.21
N PHE A 246 1.64 -1.26 -8.63
CA PHE A 246 0.92 -2.40 -9.16
C PHE A 246 -0.60 -2.19 -9.16
N ALA A 247 -1.14 -1.69 -8.05
CA ALA A 247 -2.57 -1.35 -7.95
C ALA A 247 -2.99 -0.30 -8.98
N ARG A 248 -2.15 0.72 -9.22
CA ARG A 248 -2.36 1.73 -10.29
C ARG A 248 -2.46 1.06 -11.66
N LEU A 249 -1.48 0.23 -12.03
CA LEU A 249 -1.48 -0.47 -13.32
C LEU A 249 -2.71 -1.35 -13.51
N HIS A 250 -3.23 -1.96 -12.44
CA HIS A 250 -4.47 -2.73 -12.49
C HIS A 250 -5.71 -1.86 -12.71
N VAL A 251 -5.82 -0.75 -11.97
CA VAL A 251 -6.91 0.21 -12.11
C VAL A 251 -6.89 0.84 -13.50
N ASP A 252 -5.73 1.23 -14.00
CA ASP A 252 -5.55 1.80 -15.33
C ASP A 252 -5.93 0.80 -16.42
N ASN A 253 -5.45 -0.44 -16.32
CA ASN A 253 -5.84 -1.51 -17.25
C ASN A 253 -7.34 -1.80 -17.21
N TRP A 254 -7.96 -1.82 -16.03
CA TRP A 254 -9.41 -1.98 -15.89
C TRP A 254 -10.17 -0.82 -16.53
N SER A 255 -9.73 0.42 -16.29
CA SER A 255 -10.32 1.63 -16.86
C SER A 255 -10.25 1.61 -18.39
N ILE A 256 -9.09 1.28 -18.96
CA ILE A 256 -8.90 1.12 -20.40
C ILE A 256 -9.85 0.07 -20.97
N ILE A 257 -9.96 -1.10 -20.34
CA ILE A 257 -10.86 -2.17 -20.79
C ILE A 257 -12.32 -1.70 -20.75
N ALA A 258 -12.73 -1.06 -19.65
CA ALA A 258 -14.09 -0.55 -19.47
C ALA A 258 -14.44 0.52 -20.50
N GLU A 259 -13.55 1.49 -20.72
CA GLU A 259 -13.73 2.57 -21.67
C GLU A 259 -13.75 2.09 -23.12
N LEU A 260 -12.80 1.23 -23.53
CA LEU A 260 -12.79 0.64 -24.87
C LEU A 260 -14.04 -0.21 -25.11
N THR A 261 -14.44 -1.00 -24.13
CA THR A 261 -15.65 -1.84 -24.23
C THR A 261 -16.92 -0.98 -24.34
N ALA A 262 -17.00 0.11 -23.58
CA ALA A 262 -18.12 1.05 -23.66
C ALA A 262 -18.12 1.81 -25.00
N ALA A 263 -16.95 2.26 -25.48
CA ALA A 263 -16.81 2.98 -26.74
C ALA A 263 -17.07 2.10 -27.97
N LEU A 264 -16.67 0.83 -27.94
CA LEU A 264 -17.02 -0.16 -28.96
C LEU A 264 -18.52 -0.44 -28.98
N GLY A 265 -19.14 -0.51 -27.80
CA GLY A 265 -20.59 -0.74 -27.66
C GLY A 265 -21.45 0.47 -28.04
N ALA A 266 -20.92 1.69 -27.91
CA ALA A 266 -21.62 2.92 -28.25
C ALA A 266 -21.34 3.35 -29.70
N GLY A 267 -22.31 3.97 -30.37
CA GLY A 267 -22.09 4.58 -31.69
C GLY A 267 -21.97 3.61 -32.86
N SER A 268 -22.50 2.40 -32.71
CA SER A 268 -22.72 1.51 -33.86
C SER A 268 -23.75 2.14 -34.80
N HIS A 269 -23.69 1.79 -36.09
CA HIS A 269 -24.63 2.32 -37.07
C HIS A 269 -26.02 1.74 -36.81
N GLU A 270 -27.03 2.61 -36.75
CA GLU A 270 -28.42 2.18 -36.74
C GLU A 270 -29.00 2.29 -38.16
N GLY A 271 -29.74 1.27 -38.58
CA GLY A 271 -30.43 1.27 -39.87
C GLY A 271 -30.64 -0.13 -40.45
N VAL A 272 -31.56 -0.23 -41.39
CA VAL A 272 -31.66 -1.43 -42.25
C VAL A 272 -30.56 -1.33 -43.31
N LEU A 273 -30.10 -2.49 -43.82
CA LEU A 273 -29.18 -2.56 -44.94
C LEU A 273 -29.62 -1.58 -46.05
N GLY A 274 -28.68 -0.86 -46.67
CA GLY A 274 -28.99 0.15 -47.70
C GLY A 274 -29.41 1.53 -47.19
N GLU A 275 -29.90 1.66 -45.94
CA GLU A 275 -30.25 2.94 -45.29
C GLU A 275 -29.51 3.13 -43.96
N LEU A 276 -28.23 2.75 -43.91
CA LEU A 276 -27.41 2.98 -42.73
C LEU A 276 -27.30 4.48 -42.46
N ASN A 277 -27.79 4.92 -41.31
CA ASN A 277 -27.74 6.32 -40.95
C ASN A 277 -26.35 6.68 -40.46
N ALA A 278 -25.51 7.18 -41.38
CA ALA A 278 -24.14 7.63 -41.09
C ALA A 278 -24.08 8.64 -39.92
N HIS A 279 -25.13 9.43 -39.67
CA HIS A 279 -25.16 10.42 -38.59
C HIS A 279 -25.20 9.80 -37.17
N THR A 280 -25.58 8.52 -37.06
CA THR A 280 -25.58 7.80 -35.77
C THR A 280 -24.20 7.26 -35.39
N VAL A 281 -23.28 7.20 -36.35
CA VAL A 281 -21.93 6.68 -36.16
C VAL A 281 -21.11 7.68 -35.33
N GLN A 282 -20.72 7.28 -34.12
CA GLN A 282 -19.90 8.09 -33.23
C GLN A 282 -18.46 7.55 -33.20
N ILE A 283 -17.50 8.40 -33.59
CA ILE A 283 -16.06 8.08 -33.55
C ILE A 283 -15.36 8.79 -32.38
N ALA A 284 -15.84 9.97 -31.98
CA ALA A 284 -15.15 10.80 -30.98
C ALA A 284 -14.89 10.07 -29.64
N ARG A 285 -15.87 9.31 -29.12
CA ARG A 285 -15.68 8.51 -27.88
C ARG A 285 -14.65 7.40 -28.06
N LEU A 286 -14.61 6.80 -29.24
CA LEU A 286 -13.66 5.74 -29.57
C LEU A 286 -12.24 6.32 -29.73
N ASP A 287 -12.10 7.49 -30.34
CA ASP A 287 -10.81 8.19 -30.43
C ASP A 287 -10.25 8.54 -29.05
N VAL A 288 -11.09 9.04 -28.12
CA VAL A 288 -10.67 9.33 -26.74
C VAL A 288 -10.22 8.05 -26.03
N ALA A 289 -11.00 6.97 -26.10
CA ALA A 289 -10.65 5.69 -25.48
C ALA A 289 -9.37 5.07 -26.07
N ILE A 290 -9.16 5.19 -27.39
CA ILE A 290 -7.94 4.74 -28.06
C ILE A 290 -6.74 5.57 -27.59
N SER A 291 -6.85 6.89 -27.53
CA SER A 291 -5.77 7.76 -27.03
C SER A 291 -5.40 7.41 -25.60
N HIS A 292 -6.39 7.26 -24.72
CA HIS A 292 -6.17 6.88 -23.32
C HIS A 292 -5.49 5.50 -23.21
N ALA A 293 -5.90 4.51 -24.02
CA ALA A 293 -5.27 3.19 -24.06
C ALA A 293 -3.83 3.21 -24.58
N LEU A 294 -3.50 4.12 -25.51
CA LEU A 294 -2.15 4.30 -26.03
C LEU A 294 -1.23 5.02 -25.04
N GLU A 295 -1.75 5.99 -24.29
CA GLU A 295 -1.02 6.72 -23.26
C GLU A 295 -0.77 5.86 -22.00
N GLY A 296 -1.80 5.16 -21.50
CA GLY A 296 -1.70 4.31 -20.32
C GLY A 296 -0.99 2.98 -20.56
N GLY A 297 -0.98 2.51 -21.81
CA GLY A 297 -0.35 1.24 -22.20
C GLY A 297 -1.26 0.02 -21.97
N CYS A 298 -1.31 -0.87 -22.96
CA CYS A 298 -2.09 -2.11 -22.91
C CYS A 298 -1.25 -3.27 -22.36
N HIS A 299 -1.24 -3.43 -21.04
CA HIS A 299 -0.42 -4.43 -20.36
C HIS A 299 -0.97 -5.87 -20.50
N THR A 300 -2.29 -6.02 -20.64
CA THR A 300 -2.96 -7.32 -20.78
C THR A 300 -3.18 -7.71 -22.24
N VAL A 301 -3.28 -9.02 -22.49
CA VAL A 301 -3.69 -9.55 -23.81
C VAL A 301 -5.08 -9.04 -24.18
N GLU A 302 -6.01 -9.03 -23.21
CA GLU A 302 -7.37 -8.55 -23.40
C GLU A 302 -7.40 -7.07 -23.80
N ALA A 303 -6.70 -6.18 -23.08
CA ALA A 303 -6.63 -4.77 -23.45
C ALA A 303 -6.01 -4.58 -24.85
N ARG A 304 -4.99 -5.36 -25.21
CA ARG A 304 -4.40 -5.32 -26.57
C ARG A 304 -5.40 -5.75 -27.66
N HIS A 305 -6.17 -6.81 -27.41
CA HIS A 305 -7.21 -7.27 -28.34
C HIS A 305 -8.34 -6.26 -28.48
N LEU A 306 -8.76 -5.64 -27.37
CA LEU A 306 -9.74 -4.55 -27.38
C LEU A 306 -9.23 -3.33 -28.15
N LEU A 307 -7.97 -2.94 -27.95
CA LEU A 307 -7.36 -1.81 -28.67
C LEU A 307 -7.27 -2.11 -30.18
N ALA A 308 -6.83 -3.30 -30.57
CA ALA A 308 -6.78 -3.71 -31.97
C ALA A 308 -8.19 -3.71 -32.61
N SER A 309 -9.17 -4.25 -31.89
CA SER A 309 -10.58 -4.23 -32.29
C SER A 309 -11.11 -2.79 -32.43
N ALA A 310 -10.79 -1.91 -31.48
CA ALA A 310 -11.17 -0.51 -31.48
C ALA A 310 -10.57 0.25 -32.67
N LEU A 311 -9.29 0.03 -33.00
CA LEU A 311 -8.64 0.65 -34.16
C LEU A 311 -9.29 0.23 -35.49
N LEU A 312 -9.65 -1.05 -35.61
CA LEU A 312 -10.36 -1.57 -36.78
C LEU A 312 -11.77 -0.97 -36.90
N VAL A 313 -12.55 -0.98 -35.81
CA VAL A 313 -13.89 -0.37 -35.78
C VAL A 313 -13.82 1.11 -36.08
N ARG A 314 -12.83 1.83 -35.53
CA ARG A 314 -12.62 3.25 -35.81
C ARG A 314 -12.38 3.51 -37.30
N ARG A 315 -11.53 2.71 -37.96
CA ARG A 315 -11.30 2.80 -39.42
C ARG A 315 -12.53 2.43 -40.23
N LEU A 316 -13.27 1.41 -39.80
CA LEU A 316 -14.53 1.00 -40.42
C LEU A 316 -15.58 2.11 -40.35
N ARG A 317 -15.80 2.68 -39.16
CA ARG A 317 -16.73 3.79 -38.93
C ARG A 317 -16.32 5.04 -39.72
N GLY A 318 -15.03 5.35 -39.78
CA GLY A 318 -14.50 6.43 -40.60
C GLY A 318 -14.79 6.23 -42.08
N ALA A 319 -14.51 5.04 -42.61
CA ALA A 319 -14.82 4.71 -44.01
C ALA A 319 -16.33 4.77 -44.31
N LEU A 320 -17.20 4.39 -43.36
CA LEU A 320 -18.64 4.55 -43.50
C LEU A 320 -19.08 6.02 -43.52
N LEU A 321 -18.52 6.85 -42.64
CA LEU A 321 -18.79 8.30 -42.61
C LEU A 321 -18.33 8.99 -43.90
N ASP A 322 -17.15 8.64 -44.41
CA ASP A 322 -16.58 9.20 -45.64
C ASP A 322 -17.18 8.58 -46.91
N ALA A 323 -18.08 7.60 -46.77
CA ALA A 323 -18.61 6.77 -47.86
C ALA A 323 -17.50 6.16 -48.75
N ASN A 324 -16.35 5.83 -48.18
CA ASN A 324 -15.20 5.25 -48.86
C ASN A 324 -15.23 3.72 -48.81
N TYR A 325 -15.96 3.11 -49.73
CA TYR A 325 -16.18 1.66 -49.77
C TYR A 325 -14.93 0.83 -50.08
N ALA A 326 -13.96 1.39 -50.82
CA ALA A 326 -12.68 0.71 -51.08
C ALA A 326 -11.88 0.56 -49.78
N GLN A 327 -11.88 1.59 -48.93
CA GLN A 327 -11.26 1.50 -47.61
C GLN A 327 -12.02 0.54 -46.69
N LEU A 328 -13.36 0.53 -46.77
CA LEU A 328 -14.18 -0.41 -46.01
C LEU A 328 -13.86 -1.87 -46.36
N GLU A 329 -13.74 -2.20 -47.65
CA GLU A 329 -13.35 -3.53 -48.12
C GLU A 329 -11.96 -3.94 -47.60
N SER A 330 -10.99 -3.02 -47.67
CA SER A 330 -9.64 -3.24 -47.14
C SER A 330 -9.65 -3.54 -45.63
N VAL A 331 -10.42 -2.78 -44.84
CA VAL A 331 -10.57 -3.01 -43.39
C VAL A 331 -11.23 -4.35 -43.09
N LEU A 332 -12.25 -4.74 -43.86
CA LEU A 332 -12.93 -6.03 -43.69
C LEU A 332 -12.04 -7.22 -44.08
N ALA A 333 -11.20 -7.06 -45.09
CA ALA A 333 -10.20 -8.05 -45.48
C ALA A 333 -9.11 -8.21 -44.42
N GLU A 334 -8.66 -7.10 -43.81
CA GLU A 334 -7.74 -7.10 -42.66
C GLU A 334 -8.36 -7.84 -41.46
N ALA A 335 -9.60 -7.51 -41.11
CA ALA A 335 -10.34 -8.17 -40.03
C ALA A 335 -10.55 -9.68 -40.28
N ALA A 336 -10.64 -10.12 -41.54
CA ALA A 336 -10.77 -11.54 -41.89
C ALA A 336 -9.46 -12.34 -41.75
N ARG A 337 -8.30 -11.68 -41.78
CA ARG A 337 -6.99 -12.35 -41.63
C ARG A 337 -6.70 -12.75 -40.18
N GLU A 338 -7.17 -11.96 -39.21
CA GLU A 338 -6.84 -12.14 -37.79
C GLU A 338 -8.10 -12.21 -36.89
N PRO A 339 -9.01 -13.18 -37.10
CA PRO A 339 -10.25 -13.27 -36.34
C PRO A 339 -10.02 -13.52 -34.84
N ALA A 340 -8.92 -14.17 -34.46
CA ALA A 340 -8.60 -14.52 -33.07
C ALA A 340 -8.28 -13.31 -32.16
N VAL A 341 -7.97 -12.15 -32.77
CA VAL A 341 -7.63 -10.91 -32.05
C VAL A 341 -8.89 -10.08 -31.78
N LEU A 342 -9.98 -10.36 -32.50
CA LEU A 342 -11.19 -9.55 -32.46
C LEU A 342 -12.10 -9.93 -31.30
N VAL A 343 -12.60 -8.91 -30.61
CA VAL A 343 -13.59 -9.12 -29.54
C VAL A 343 -14.95 -9.45 -30.17
N PRO A 344 -15.68 -10.47 -29.67
CA PRO A 344 -16.96 -10.92 -30.26
C PRO A 344 -17.99 -9.81 -30.47
N ARG A 345 -17.94 -8.76 -29.64
CA ARG A 345 -18.82 -7.60 -29.74
C ARG A 345 -18.70 -6.83 -31.06
N VAL A 346 -17.55 -6.90 -31.72
CA VAL A 346 -17.29 -6.24 -33.01
C VAL A 346 -17.82 -7.06 -34.20
N GLU A 347 -18.10 -8.35 -34.02
CA GLU A 347 -18.54 -9.21 -35.11
C GLU A 347 -19.87 -8.80 -35.73
N ALA A 348 -20.80 -8.26 -34.93
CA ALA A 348 -22.07 -7.76 -35.43
C ALA A 348 -21.84 -6.59 -36.41
N GLU A 349 -21.06 -5.60 -36.00
CA GLU A 349 -20.77 -4.42 -36.82
C GLU A 349 -19.98 -4.79 -38.09
N LEU A 350 -19.05 -5.76 -38.01
CA LEU A 350 -18.36 -6.29 -39.18
C LEU A 350 -19.29 -7.05 -40.12
N ARG A 351 -20.25 -7.82 -39.58
CA ARG A 351 -21.25 -8.53 -40.38
C ARG A 351 -22.14 -7.54 -41.13
N ASP A 352 -22.59 -6.50 -40.44
CA ASP A 352 -23.46 -5.49 -41.03
C ASP A 352 -22.71 -4.69 -42.12
N ALA A 353 -21.44 -4.34 -41.89
CA ALA A 353 -20.59 -3.72 -42.90
C ALA A 353 -20.34 -4.63 -44.12
N ARG A 354 -20.14 -5.94 -43.93
CA ARG A 354 -20.04 -6.91 -45.04
C ARG A 354 -21.35 -7.01 -45.82
N ALA A 355 -22.47 -7.05 -45.13
CA ALA A 355 -23.78 -7.09 -45.75
C ALA A 355 -24.06 -5.80 -46.54
N LEU A 356 -23.59 -4.64 -46.05
CA LEU A 356 -23.65 -3.37 -46.79
C LEU A 356 -22.83 -3.41 -48.09
N LEU A 357 -21.60 -3.91 -48.06
CA LEU A 357 -20.78 -4.03 -49.28
C LEU A 357 -21.44 -4.98 -50.28
N ALA A 358 -21.88 -6.16 -49.82
CA ALA A 358 -22.59 -7.12 -50.67
C ALA A 358 -23.87 -6.51 -51.27
N PHE A 359 -24.62 -5.73 -50.48
CA PHE A 359 -25.78 -4.98 -50.96
C PHE A 359 -25.40 -4.01 -52.08
N ARG A 360 -24.34 -3.20 -51.90
CA ARG A 360 -23.91 -2.23 -52.92
C ARG A 360 -23.39 -2.89 -54.18
N GLU A 361 -22.62 -3.96 -54.07
CA GLU A 361 -22.14 -4.74 -55.21
C GLU A 361 -23.30 -5.38 -55.98
N ALA A 362 -24.31 -5.92 -55.28
CA ALA A 362 -25.51 -6.46 -55.90
C ALA A 362 -26.28 -5.36 -56.66
N MET A 363 -26.48 -4.20 -56.03
CA MET A 363 -27.16 -3.06 -56.67
C MET A 363 -26.40 -2.52 -57.88
N ALA A 364 -25.08 -2.39 -57.80
CA ALA A 364 -24.24 -1.95 -58.91
C ALA A 364 -24.23 -2.96 -60.06
N SER A 365 -24.11 -4.25 -59.74
CA SER A 365 -24.18 -5.33 -60.72
C SER A 365 -25.53 -5.39 -61.42
N LEU A 366 -26.62 -5.18 -60.68
CA LEU A 366 -27.97 -5.22 -61.22
C LEU A 366 -28.23 -4.01 -62.14
N SER A 367 -27.79 -2.81 -61.73
CA SER A 367 -27.87 -1.61 -62.57
C SER A 367 -27.05 -1.76 -63.86
N ALA A 368 -25.81 -2.23 -63.76
CA ALA A 368 -24.95 -2.42 -64.93
C ALA A 368 -25.49 -3.51 -65.88
N ALA A 369 -26.05 -4.60 -65.35
CA ALA A 369 -26.65 -5.66 -66.15
C ALA A 369 -27.95 -5.20 -66.85
N LEU A 370 -28.77 -4.38 -66.17
CA LEU A 370 -29.94 -3.72 -66.74
C LEU A 370 -29.57 -2.80 -67.90
N GLU A 371 -28.54 -1.98 -67.74
CA GLU A 371 -28.06 -1.06 -68.78
C GLU A 371 -27.49 -1.81 -69.99
N ALA A 372 -26.76 -2.90 -69.75
CA ALA A 372 -26.19 -3.72 -70.81
C ALA A 372 -27.20 -4.67 -71.48
N GLN A 373 -28.39 -4.86 -70.88
CA GLN A 373 -29.38 -5.88 -71.28
C GLN A 373 -28.78 -7.28 -71.44
N ASP A 374 -27.81 -7.62 -70.59
CA ASP A 374 -27.08 -8.88 -70.63
C ASP A 374 -27.80 -9.91 -69.74
N GLU A 375 -28.49 -10.86 -70.38
CA GLU A 375 -29.33 -11.88 -69.71
C GLU A 375 -28.55 -12.65 -68.63
N GLY A 376 -27.33 -13.10 -68.95
CA GLY A 376 -26.51 -13.89 -68.03
C GLY A 376 -26.14 -13.11 -66.78
N LYS A 377 -25.73 -11.85 -66.94
CA LYS A 377 -25.40 -10.98 -65.80
C LYS A 377 -26.63 -10.59 -64.98
N LEU A 378 -27.80 -10.47 -65.60
CA LEU A 378 -29.06 -10.20 -64.91
C LEU A 378 -29.45 -11.37 -64.00
N VAL A 379 -29.34 -12.61 -64.49
CA VAL A 379 -29.61 -13.82 -63.68
C VAL A 379 -28.68 -13.87 -62.47
N ASP A 380 -27.37 -13.66 -62.66
CA ASP A 380 -26.39 -13.66 -61.57
C ASP A 380 -26.64 -12.53 -60.55
N ALA A 381 -26.97 -11.33 -61.03
CA ALA A 381 -27.27 -10.18 -60.17
C ALA A 381 -28.57 -10.39 -59.38
N LEU A 382 -29.61 -10.92 -60.00
CA LEU A 382 -30.88 -11.26 -59.33
C LEU A 382 -30.70 -12.38 -58.31
N ALA A 383 -29.87 -13.39 -58.60
CA ALA A 383 -29.54 -14.44 -57.64
C ALA A 383 -28.82 -13.88 -56.41
N ARG A 384 -27.88 -12.93 -56.59
CA ARG A 384 -27.24 -12.22 -55.47
C ARG A 384 -28.24 -11.37 -54.68
N ALA A 385 -29.10 -10.62 -55.38
CA ALA A 385 -30.16 -9.81 -54.76
C ALA A 385 -31.14 -10.67 -53.95
N ALA A 386 -31.50 -11.86 -54.44
CA ALA A 386 -32.37 -12.80 -53.74
C ALA A 386 -31.72 -13.32 -52.45
N ARG A 387 -30.43 -13.65 -52.46
CA ARG A 387 -29.69 -14.08 -51.25
C ARG A 387 -29.66 -13.01 -50.15
N LEU A 388 -29.68 -11.73 -50.55
CA LEU A 388 -29.71 -10.59 -49.64
C LEU A 388 -31.13 -10.14 -49.28
N GLY A 389 -32.18 -10.79 -49.81
CA GLY A 389 -33.57 -10.44 -49.52
C GLY A 389 -34.02 -9.09 -50.08
N LEU A 390 -33.42 -8.62 -51.20
CA LEU A 390 -33.70 -7.27 -51.71
C LEU A 390 -35.11 -7.09 -52.28
N ALA A 391 -35.85 -8.16 -52.55
CA ALA A 391 -37.24 -8.10 -53.04
C ALA A 391 -38.20 -7.54 -51.97
N ASP A 392 -37.93 -7.80 -50.70
CA ASP A 392 -38.74 -7.36 -49.56
C ASP A 392 -38.13 -6.15 -48.84
N HIS A 393 -37.20 -5.45 -49.50
CA HIS A 393 -36.48 -4.33 -48.91
C HIS A 393 -37.42 -3.17 -48.53
N PRO A 394 -37.25 -2.50 -47.37
CA PRO A 394 -38.13 -1.40 -46.96
C PRO A 394 -38.17 -0.27 -47.99
N THR A 395 -37.01 0.08 -48.56
CA THR A 395 -36.86 1.14 -49.56
C THR A 395 -37.54 0.78 -50.89
N ALA A 396 -38.50 1.60 -51.33
CA ALA A 396 -39.25 1.36 -52.56
C ALA A 396 -38.36 1.39 -53.82
N SER A 397 -37.29 2.18 -53.83
CA SER A 397 -36.36 2.26 -54.98
C SER A 397 -35.56 0.99 -55.20
N VAL A 398 -35.20 0.28 -54.11
CA VAL A 398 -34.50 -1.01 -54.19
C VAL A 398 -35.46 -2.05 -54.77
N ARG A 399 -36.70 -2.09 -54.26
CA ARG A 399 -37.72 -3.02 -54.74
C ARG A 399 -38.08 -2.80 -56.21
N SER A 400 -38.29 -1.55 -56.61
CA SER A 400 -38.63 -1.23 -58.00
C SER A 400 -37.51 -1.59 -58.97
N LEU A 401 -36.23 -1.45 -58.55
CA LEU A 401 -35.10 -1.85 -59.37
C LEU A 401 -35.06 -3.37 -59.57
N VAL A 402 -35.26 -4.15 -58.50
CA VAL A 402 -35.34 -5.62 -58.56
C VAL A 402 -36.51 -6.08 -59.42
N GLU A 403 -37.68 -5.46 -59.28
CA GLU A 403 -38.87 -5.75 -60.10
C GLU A 403 -38.61 -5.44 -61.58
N THR A 404 -38.00 -4.29 -61.88
CA THR A 404 -37.66 -3.89 -63.24
C THR A 404 -36.65 -4.85 -63.88
N ALA A 405 -35.61 -5.26 -63.14
CA ALA A 405 -34.67 -6.28 -63.59
C ALA A 405 -35.37 -7.62 -63.88
N THR A 406 -36.28 -8.04 -63.01
CA THR A 406 -37.04 -9.28 -63.18
C THR A 406 -37.95 -9.22 -64.42
N LEU A 407 -38.65 -8.11 -64.63
CA LEU A 407 -39.50 -7.90 -65.81
C LEU A 407 -38.68 -7.82 -67.10
N THR A 408 -37.49 -7.23 -67.06
CA THR A 408 -36.60 -7.13 -68.22
C THR A 408 -36.06 -8.49 -68.61
N LEU A 409 -35.64 -9.30 -67.62
CA LEU A 409 -35.22 -10.68 -67.86
C LEU A 409 -36.33 -11.55 -68.47
N GLY A 410 -37.60 -11.32 -68.12
CA GLY A 410 -38.73 -12.03 -68.72
C GLY A 410 -39.14 -11.55 -70.12
N ARG A 411 -38.59 -10.43 -70.60
CA ARG A 411 -38.86 -9.87 -71.94
C ARG A 411 -37.80 -10.21 -72.98
N ILE A 412 -36.55 -10.35 -72.53
CA ILE A 412 -35.44 -10.90 -73.33
C ILE A 412 -35.73 -12.38 -73.55
#